data_AF-A0A1V0TUI1-F1
#
_entry.id   AF-A0A1V0TUI1-F1
#
_cell.length_a   1.000
_cell.length_b   1.000
_cell.length_c   1.000
_cell.angle_alpha   90.00
_cell.angle_beta   90.00
_cell.angle_gamma   90.00
#
_symmetry.space_group_name_H-M   'P 1'
#
loop_
_entity.id
_entity.type
_entity.pdbx_description
1 polymer ?
#
loop_
_entity_poly.entity_id
_entity_poly.type
_entity_poly.pdbx_seq_one_letter_code
_entity_poly.pdbx_strand_id
1 'polypeptide(L)'
;MYRSREWIFERIRRDRRLDPMVSQRTLAQRYRVSCKTVVKALNPPVPPVRKPPVGYLDLDTKGAKLLFQIFNEPRLCAAIADRIAFRCTFIQTGTESYRLQATEAEHHTAR
;
A
#
# COMPACT_ATOMS: atom_id res chain seq x y z
N MET A 1 32.45 15.58 20.83
CA MET A 1 31.64 15.43 19.59
C MET A 1 30.94 14.08 19.60
N TYR A 2 29.63 14.06 19.85
CA TYR A 2 28.83 12.84 19.80
C TYR A 2 28.79 12.31 18.35
N ARG A 3 29.19 11.05 18.15
CA ARG A 3 29.06 10.39 16.85
C ARG A 3 27.58 10.05 16.64
N SER A 4 26.86 10.88 15.90
CA SER A 4 25.48 10.60 15.50
C SER A 4 25.38 9.22 14.85
N ARG A 5 24.26 8.54 15.05
CA ARG A 5 23.98 7.20 14.48
C ARG A 5 24.13 7.20 12.96
N GLU A 6 23.75 8.29 12.32
CA GLU A 6 23.86 8.50 10.88
C GLU A 6 25.32 8.58 10.43
N TRP A 7 26.17 9.25 11.20
CA TRP A 7 27.61 9.35 10.93
C TRP A 7 28.26 7.95 10.91
N ILE A 8 27.87 7.09 11.85
CA ILE A 8 28.37 5.70 11.91
C ILE A 8 27.89 4.90 10.69
N PHE A 9 26.62 5.05 10.29
CA PHE A 9 26.07 4.34 9.13
C PHE A 9 26.74 4.76 7.84
N GLU A 10 27.02 6.05 7.69
CA GLU A 10 27.71 6.58 6.52
C GLU A 10 29.17 6.10 6.44
N ARG A 11 29.87 6.05 7.57
CA ARG A 11 31.24 5.51 7.61
C ARG A 11 31.30 4.02 7.32
N ILE A 12 30.37 3.22 7.85
CA ILE A 12 30.29 1.79 7.54
C ILE A 12 30.04 1.56 6.04
N ARG A 13 29.11 2.32 5.44
CA ARG A 13 28.83 2.25 4.00
C ARG A 13 30.06 2.67 3.17
N ARG A 14 30.77 3.72 3.56
CA ARG A 14 32.00 4.18 2.90
C ARG A 14 33.12 3.13 2.99
N ASP A 15 33.43 2.63 4.17
CA ASP A 15 34.49 1.63 4.36
C ASP A 15 34.19 0.33 3.61
N ARG A 16 32.92 -0.08 3.56
CA ARG A 16 32.51 -1.25 2.76
C ARG A 16 32.65 -1.03 1.25
N ARG A 17 32.51 0.21 0.76
CA ARG A 17 32.75 0.55 -0.65
C ARG A 17 34.23 0.58 -1.00
N LEU A 18 35.07 1.05 -0.08
CA LEU A 18 36.53 1.12 -0.26
C LEU A 18 37.17 -0.27 -0.19
N ASP A 19 36.74 -1.11 0.76
CA ASP A 19 37.30 -2.45 0.97
C ASP A 19 36.19 -3.53 0.97
N PRO A 20 35.84 -4.09 -0.20
CA PRO A 20 34.75 -5.07 -0.32
C PRO A 20 35.00 -6.39 0.45
N MET A 21 36.27 -6.74 0.65
CA MET A 21 36.71 -7.99 1.30
C MET A 21 36.63 -7.94 2.84
N VAL A 22 36.42 -6.76 3.44
CA VAL A 22 36.41 -6.62 4.89
C VAL A 22 35.16 -7.27 5.51
N SER A 23 35.38 -8.16 6.48
CA SER A 23 34.31 -8.83 7.21
C SER A 23 33.44 -7.85 7.99
N GLN A 24 32.13 -8.14 8.08
CA GLN A 24 31.21 -7.36 8.90
C GLN A 24 31.64 -7.29 10.36
N ARG A 25 32.29 -8.34 10.89
CA ARG A 25 32.85 -8.35 12.26
C ARG A 25 33.95 -7.32 12.44
N THR A 26 34.84 -7.21 11.46
CA THR A 26 35.95 -6.24 11.47
C THR A 26 35.42 -4.80 11.48
N LEU A 27 34.37 -4.51 10.70
CA LEU A 27 33.68 -3.21 10.74
C LEU A 27 33.01 -2.96 12.10
N ALA A 28 32.38 -3.98 12.68
CA ALA A 28 31.74 -3.89 13.98
C ALA A 28 32.75 -3.55 15.10
N GLN A 29 33.91 -4.21 15.10
CA GLN A 29 35.00 -3.97 16.05
C GLN A 29 35.61 -2.56 15.87
N ARG A 30 35.87 -2.12 14.63
CA ARG A 30 36.45 -0.79 14.32
C ARG A 30 35.57 0.35 14.80
N TYR A 31 34.25 0.23 14.64
CA TYR A 31 33.29 1.27 15.01
C TYR A 31 32.66 1.07 16.39
N ARG A 32 33.07 0.01 17.15
CA ARG A 32 32.49 -0.38 18.44
C ARG A 32 30.97 -0.50 18.41
N VAL A 33 30.45 -1.15 17.36
CA VAL A 33 29.02 -1.41 17.18
C VAL A 33 28.72 -2.89 17.05
N SER A 34 27.48 -3.28 17.30
CA SER A 34 27.04 -4.65 17.07
C SER A 34 27.09 -5.00 15.57
N CYS A 35 27.28 -6.28 15.24
CA CYS A 35 27.19 -6.75 13.86
C CYS A 35 25.80 -6.43 13.24
N LYS A 36 24.73 -6.46 14.04
CA LYS A 36 23.38 -6.06 13.60
C LYS A 36 23.33 -4.59 13.12
N THR A 37 24.11 -3.71 13.74
CA THR A 37 24.23 -2.31 13.34
C THR A 37 24.91 -2.17 11.98
N VAL A 38 25.96 -2.97 11.74
CA VAL A 38 26.64 -3.03 10.43
C VAL A 38 25.68 -3.54 9.35
N VAL A 39 24.92 -4.60 9.63
CA VAL A 39 23.92 -5.14 8.70
C VAL A 39 22.85 -4.09 8.38
N LYS A 40 22.35 -3.36 9.38
CA LYS A 40 21.35 -2.30 9.18
C LYS A 40 21.89 -1.11 8.36
N ALA A 41 23.19 -0.82 8.47
CA ALA A 41 23.82 0.22 7.65
C ALA A 41 24.03 -0.24 6.19
N LEU A 42 24.31 -1.53 5.96
CA LEU A 42 24.54 -2.10 4.63
C LEU A 42 23.25 -2.42 3.88
N ASN A 43 22.21 -2.85 4.59
CA ASN A 43 20.88 -3.09 4.04
C ASN A 43 19.99 -1.90 4.43
N PRO A 44 19.96 -0.82 3.63
CA PRO A 44 19.00 0.25 3.86
C PRO A 44 17.58 -0.35 3.81
N PRO A 45 16.63 0.22 4.56
CA PRO A 45 15.24 -0.21 4.45
C PRO A 45 14.80 -0.05 3.00
N VAL A 46 14.66 -1.18 2.29
CA VAL A 46 13.99 -1.20 1.00
C VAL A 46 12.56 -0.75 1.31
N PRO A 47 12.04 0.31 0.64
CA PRO A 47 10.66 0.71 0.86
C PRO A 47 9.79 -0.54 0.66
N PRO A 48 8.84 -0.81 1.58
CA PRO A 48 8.00 -2.00 1.44
C PRO A 48 7.36 -1.95 0.05
N VAL A 49 7.46 -3.07 -0.68
CA VAL A 49 6.78 -3.22 -1.96
C VAL A 49 5.31 -2.86 -1.71
N ARG A 50 4.79 -1.86 -2.44
CA ARG A 50 3.38 -1.48 -2.32
C ARG A 50 2.58 -2.74 -2.59
N LYS A 51 1.82 -3.21 -1.60
CA LYS A 51 0.87 -4.31 -1.83
C LYS A 51 -0.01 -3.87 -2.99
N PRO A 52 -0.17 -4.68 -4.05
CA PRO A 52 -1.14 -4.36 -5.09
C PRO A 52 -2.50 -4.14 -4.41
N PRO A 53 -3.32 -3.18 -4.87
CA PRO A 53 -4.60 -2.89 -4.24
C PRO A 53 -5.40 -4.19 -4.13
N VAL A 54 -5.78 -4.53 -2.90
CA VAL A 54 -6.65 -5.68 -2.64
C VAL A 54 -8.05 -5.22 -2.98
N GLY A 55 -8.65 -5.81 -4.03
CA GLY A 55 -10.00 -5.50 -4.49
C GLY A 55 -10.01 -4.89 -5.88
N TYR A 56 -9.79 -5.74 -6.90
CA TYR A 56 -10.54 -5.53 -8.13
C TYR A 56 -11.93 -6.09 -7.81
N LEU A 57 -12.91 -5.20 -7.62
CA LEU A 57 -14.30 -5.62 -7.63
C LEU A 57 -14.55 -6.29 -8.97
N ASP A 58 -14.78 -7.60 -8.97
CA ASP A 58 -15.38 -8.27 -10.10
C ASP A 58 -16.78 -7.68 -10.24
N LEU A 59 -16.90 -6.66 -11.11
CA LEU A 59 -18.20 -6.25 -11.61
C LEU A 59 -18.77 -7.49 -12.30
N ASP A 60 -19.69 -8.17 -11.63
CA ASP A 60 -20.41 -9.29 -12.24
C ASP A 60 -20.87 -8.90 -13.64
N THR A 61 -20.87 -9.85 -14.58
CA THR A 61 -21.28 -9.63 -15.98
C THR A 61 -22.60 -8.86 -16.11
N LYS A 62 -23.50 -9.00 -15.12
CA LYS A 62 -24.76 -8.26 -15.01
C LYS A 62 -24.57 -6.78 -14.69
N GLY A 63 -23.67 -6.43 -13.77
CA GLY A 63 -23.34 -5.05 -13.41
C GLY A 63 -22.65 -4.29 -14.54
N ALA A 64 -21.75 -4.95 -15.27
CA ALA A 64 -21.13 -4.38 -16.47
C ALA A 64 -22.17 -4.12 -17.58
N LYS A 65 -23.11 -5.05 -17.77
CA LYS A 65 -24.20 -4.90 -18.74
C LYS A 65 -25.16 -3.75 -18.38
N LEU A 66 -25.42 -3.56 -17.09
CA LEU A 66 -26.27 -2.47 -16.60
C LEU A 66 -25.59 -1.11 -16.78
N LEU A 67 -24.29 -1.00 -16.50
CA LEU A 67 -23.51 0.22 -16.78
C LEU A 67 -23.51 0.56 -18.28
N PHE A 68 -23.37 -0.45 -19.15
CA PHE A 68 -23.45 -0.27 -20.60
C PHE A 68 -24.85 0.15 -21.08
N GLN A 69 -25.92 -0.27 -20.40
CA GLN A 69 -27.28 0.17 -20.71
C GLN A 69 -27.57 1.61 -20.27
N ILE A 70 -26.94 2.07 -19.19
CA ILE A 70 -27.11 3.44 -18.66
C ILE A 70 -26.27 4.44 -19.47
N PHE A 71 -25.05 4.06 -19.85
CA PHE A 71 -24.12 4.93 -20.57
C PHE A 71 -23.92 4.44 -22.00
N ASN A 72 -24.49 5.18 -22.95
CA ASN A 72 -24.47 4.85 -24.38
C ASN A 72 -23.07 4.95 -25.01
N GLU A 73 -22.11 5.57 -24.31
CA GLU A 73 -20.73 5.74 -24.76
C GLU A 73 -19.77 4.75 -24.07
N PRO A 74 -19.09 3.86 -24.82
CA PRO A 74 -18.26 2.80 -24.25
C PRO A 74 -17.05 3.34 -23.47
N ARG A 75 -16.48 4.48 -23.89
CA ARG A 75 -15.37 5.14 -23.19
C ARG A 75 -15.81 5.71 -21.84
N LEU A 76 -17.03 6.24 -21.78
CA LEU A 76 -17.61 6.77 -20.54
C LEU A 76 -17.94 5.64 -19.58
N CYS A 77 -18.52 4.54 -20.08
CA CYS A 77 -18.78 3.33 -19.30
C CYS A 77 -17.49 2.78 -18.66
N ALA A 78 -16.41 2.67 -19.43
CA ALA A 78 -15.12 2.20 -18.93
C ALA A 78 -14.53 3.15 -17.87
N ALA A 79 -14.60 4.46 -18.07
CA ALA A 79 -14.10 5.44 -17.11
C ALA A 79 -14.91 5.45 -15.80
N ILE A 80 -16.22 5.23 -15.88
CA ILE A 80 -17.09 5.14 -14.70
C ILE A 80 -16.86 3.82 -13.96
N ALA A 81 -16.78 2.70 -14.68
CA ALA A 81 -16.45 1.39 -14.11
C ALA A 81 -15.10 1.42 -13.39
N ASP A 82 -14.08 2.03 -14.00
CA ASP A 82 -12.76 2.22 -13.39
C ASP A 82 -12.83 3.08 -12.12
N ARG A 83 -13.58 4.18 -12.13
CA ARG A 83 -13.76 5.02 -10.92
C ARG A 83 -14.50 4.30 -9.79
N ILE A 84 -15.53 3.53 -10.11
CA ILE A 84 -16.30 2.75 -9.13
C ILE A 84 -15.42 1.63 -8.57
N ALA A 85 -14.71 0.89 -9.42
CA ALA A 85 -13.87 -0.22 -8.99
C ALA A 85 -12.61 0.24 -8.23
N PHE A 86 -12.01 1.39 -8.61
CA PHE A 86 -10.72 1.83 -8.07
C PHE A 86 -10.84 2.79 -6.87
N ARG A 87 -11.95 3.51 -6.71
CA ARG A 87 -12.09 4.55 -5.67
C ARG A 87 -13.36 4.49 -4.83
N CYS A 88 -14.38 3.71 -5.17
CA CYS A 88 -15.57 3.63 -4.33
C CYS A 88 -15.41 2.51 -3.31
N THR A 89 -15.32 2.88 -2.03
CA THR A 89 -15.63 1.98 -0.92
C THR A 89 -17.12 1.65 -1.02
N PHE A 90 -17.43 0.54 -1.70
CA PHE A 90 -18.79 0.08 -1.90
C PHE A 90 -19.31 -0.48 -0.57
N ILE A 91 -20.34 0.15 0.00
CA ILE A 91 -20.83 -0.20 1.34
C ILE A 91 -21.55 -1.56 1.30
N GLN A 92 -22.19 -1.93 0.18
CA GLN A 92 -22.89 -3.21 0.05
C GLN A 92 -23.19 -3.61 -1.40
N THR A 93 -22.65 -4.73 -1.89
CA THR A 93 -23.12 -5.43 -3.10
C THR A 93 -24.27 -6.37 -2.74
N GLY A 94 -25.47 -6.07 -3.21
CA GLY A 94 -26.67 -6.89 -3.02
C GLY A 94 -27.85 -6.35 -3.83
N THR A 95 -28.97 -7.06 -3.85
CA THR A 95 -30.24 -6.57 -4.44
C THR A 95 -30.95 -5.53 -3.60
N GLU A 96 -30.49 -5.31 -2.37
CA GLU A 96 -31.09 -4.39 -1.42
C GLU A 96 -30.31 -3.07 -1.37
N SER A 97 -31.06 -1.96 -1.39
CA SER A 97 -30.50 -0.62 -1.39
C SER A 97 -30.23 -0.15 0.04
N TYR A 98 -28.97 0.18 0.36
CA TYR A 98 -28.59 0.78 1.65
C TYR A 98 -29.43 2.02 2.00
N ARG A 99 -29.76 2.85 0.99
CA ARG A 99 -30.61 4.04 1.21
C ARG A 99 -32.04 3.68 1.60
N LEU A 100 -32.58 2.60 1.01
CA LEU A 100 -33.92 2.11 1.34
C LEU A 100 -33.96 1.59 2.78
N GLN A 101 -32.98 0.76 3.15
CA GLN A 101 -32.85 0.25 4.51
C GLN A 101 -32.70 1.37 5.54
N ALA A 102 -31.92 2.42 5.24
CA ALA A 102 -31.79 3.58 6.12
C ALA A 102 -33.13 4.30 6.32
N THR A 103 -33.89 4.55 5.24
CA THR A 103 -35.21 5.18 5.34
C THR A 103 -36.24 4.30 6.05
N GLU A 104 -36.20 2.99 5.84
CA GLU A 104 -37.10 2.03 6.52
C GLU A 104 -36.78 1.93 8.01
N ALA A 105 -35.49 1.94 8.38
CA ALA A 105 -35.07 1.95 9.78
C ALA A 105 -35.56 3.23 10.50
N GLU A 106 -35.39 4.40 9.88
CA GLU A 106 -35.93 5.67 10.40
C GLU A 106 -37.45 5.60 10.56
N HIS A 107 -38.16 5.12 9.53
CA HIS A 107 -39.63 5.02 9.54
C HIS A 107 -40.15 3.95 10.52
N HIS A 108 -39.36 2.91 10.80
CA HIS A 108 -39.67 1.92 11.83
C HIS A 108 -39.46 2.46 13.23
N THR A 109 -38.39 3.24 13.46
CA THR A 109 -38.14 3.90 14.76
C THR A 109 -39.09 5.05 15.07
N ALA A 110 -39.69 5.66 14.05
CA ALA A 110 -40.67 6.74 14.21
C ALA A 110 -42.10 6.25 14.51
N ARG A 111 -42.32 4.94 14.61
CA ARG A 111 -43.62 4.30 14.83
C ARG A 111 -43.71 3.67 16.21
#